data_AF-A0A1X4GAB3-F1
#
_entry.id   AF-A0A1X4GAB3-F1
#
_cell.length_a   1.000
_cell.length_b   1.000
_cell.length_c   1.000
_cell.angle_alpha   90.00
_cell.angle_beta   90.00
_cell.angle_gamma   90.00
#
_symmetry.space_group_name_H-M   'P 1'
#
loop_
_entity.id
_entity.type
_entity.pdbx_description
1 polymer ?
#
loop_
_entity_poly.entity_id
_entity_poly.type
_entity_poly.pdbx_seq_one_letter_code
_entity_poly.pdbx_strand_id
1 'polypeptide(L)'
;MRAEDLPPDAPGHYQQSHPHPYYIPEKLPLSSRVEIDEDLTATISDATFQLGRIDGISPTVDFSPVLYTSLLRLEAVETAEIEGADVEMDEVYAYYTRQKSGSSGRVSRDLQEVLNAERALSDGFDAIKQGESISVELLKSLHETLLDGVRNEGDVVGEWRDDDVHIQYITKPVS
;
A
#
# COMPACT_ATOMS: atom_id res chain seq x y z
N MET A 1 0.84 -21.56 12.80
CA MET A 1 0.65 -20.95 14.12
C MET A 1 -0.41 -21.73 14.89
N ARG A 2 -0.28 -21.82 16.22
CA ARG A 2 -1.40 -22.24 17.09
C ARG A 2 -2.30 -21.03 17.27
N ALA A 3 -3.56 -21.22 17.62
CA ALA A 3 -4.63 -20.21 17.64
C ALA A 3 -4.47 -19.06 18.68
N GLU A 4 -3.26 -18.70 19.11
CA GLU A 4 -3.00 -17.94 20.35
C GLU A 4 -1.89 -16.87 20.21
N ASP A 5 -1.68 -16.26 19.04
CA ASP A 5 -0.63 -15.24 18.86
C ASP A 5 -1.13 -13.79 19.01
N LEU A 6 -2.44 -13.58 19.13
CA LEU A 6 -3.02 -12.25 19.37
C LEU A 6 -3.21 -12.01 20.87
N PRO A 7 -2.99 -10.78 21.36
CA PRO A 7 -3.16 -10.46 22.76
C PRO A 7 -4.65 -10.63 23.16
N PRO A 8 -4.93 -10.92 24.45
CA PRO A 8 -6.27 -11.30 24.91
C PRO A 8 -7.33 -10.20 24.75
N ASP A 9 -6.90 -8.96 24.56
CA ASP A 9 -7.70 -7.76 24.32
C ASP A 9 -7.82 -7.40 22.83
N ALA A 10 -7.30 -8.23 21.91
CA ALA A 10 -7.46 -8.01 20.49
C ALA A 10 -8.96 -7.96 20.11
N PRO A 11 -9.40 -6.96 19.31
CA PRO A 11 -10.82 -6.76 19.00
C PRO A 11 -11.31 -7.82 18.00
N GLY A 12 -11.97 -8.86 18.51
CA GLY A 12 -12.43 -9.99 17.72
C GLY A 12 -12.44 -11.30 18.51
N HIS A 13 -12.54 -12.43 17.81
CA HIS A 13 -12.52 -13.76 18.44
C HIS A 13 -12.03 -14.84 17.47
N TYR A 14 -11.48 -15.93 18.02
CA TYR A 14 -11.12 -17.11 17.25
C TYR A 14 -12.30 -18.06 17.08
N GLN A 15 -12.56 -18.48 15.83
CA GLN A 15 -13.51 -19.56 15.53
C GLN A 15 -12.82 -20.92 15.67
N GLN A 16 -12.84 -21.51 16.86
CA GLN A 16 -12.13 -22.76 17.15
C GLN A 16 -12.80 -24.03 16.60
N SER A 17 -14.07 -23.99 16.22
CA SER A 17 -14.81 -25.17 15.74
C SER A 17 -14.46 -25.59 14.31
N HIS A 18 -13.60 -24.83 13.62
CA HIS A 18 -13.16 -25.11 12.25
C HIS A 18 -11.93 -26.03 12.26
N PRO A 19 -11.75 -26.92 11.26
CA PRO A 19 -10.54 -27.76 11.14
C PRO A 19 -9.23 -26.97 11.16
N HIS A 20 -9.30 -25.71 10.72
CA HIS A 20 -8.24 -24.72 10.81
C HIS A 20 -8.80 -23.49 11.54
N PRO A 21 -8.58 -23.34 12.86
CA PRO A 21 -9.05 -22.17 13.61
C PRO A 21 -8.54 -20.87 12.99
N TYR A 22 -9.43 -19.88 12.87
CA TYR A 22 -9.12 -18.57 12.29
C TYR A 22 -9.70 -17.44 13.14
N TYR A 23 -9.15 -16.23 12.98
CA TYR A 23 -9.57 -15.05 13.73
C TYR A 23 -10.63 -14.26 12.95
N ILE A 24 -11.70 -13.87 13.64
CA ILE A 24 -12.75 -13.01 13.12
C ILE A 24 -12.60 -11.64 13.81
N PRO A 25 -12.15 -10.60 13.10
CA PRO A 25 -12.02 -9.27 13.68
C PRO A 25 -13.40 -8.66 13.97
N GLU A 26 -13.45 -7.81 15.00
CA GLU A 26 -14.65 -7.01 15.27
C GLU A 26 -14.88 -6.00 14.12
N LYS A 27 -16.15 -5.76 13.77
CA LYS A 27 -16.49 -4.78 12.73
C LYS A 27 -16.23 -3.37 13.24
N LEU A 28 -15.71 -2.52 12.37
CA LEU A 28 -15.62 -1.09 12.65
C LEU A 28 -17.02 -0.43 12.64
N PRO A 29 -17.24 0.61 13.47
CA PRO A 29 -16.34 1.10 14.51
C PRO A 29 -16.25 0.12 15.68
N LEU A 30 -15.06 0.01 16.29
CA LEU A 30 -14.86 -0.85 17.46
C LEU A 30 -15.77 -0.41 18.62
N SER A 31 -16.28 -1.37 19.39
CA SER A 31 -17.05 -1.09 20.61
C SER A 31 -16.20 -0.39 21.68
N SER A 32 -14.91 -0.75 21.75
CA SER A 32 -13.93 -0.08 22.60
C SER A 32 -13.34 1.15 21.90
N ARG A 33 -13.12 2.22 22.67
CA ARG A 33 -12.36 3.36 22.16
C ARG A 33 -10.88 2.98 22.09
N VAL A 34 -10.20 3.43 21.04
CA VAL A 34 -8.74 3.41 20.98
C VAL A 34 -8.23 4.25 22.15
N GLU A 35 -7.43 3.65 23.02
CA GLU A 35 -6.77 4.38 24.11
C GLU A 35 -5.66 5.24 23.51
N ILE A 36 -5.75 6.56 23.74
CA ILE A 36 -4.72 7.51 23.33
C ILE A 36 -3.89 7.82 24.57
N ASP A 37 -2.85 7.01 24.77
CA ASP A 37 -1.90 7.19 25.87
C ASP A 37 -0.86 8.29 25.57
N GLU A 38 0.05 8.52 26.51
CA GLU A 38 1.07 9.57 26.39
C GLU A 38 2.01 9.31 25.21
N ASP A 39 2.37 8.05 24.96
CA ASP A 39 3.28 7.66 23.87
C ASP A 39 2.63 7.88 22.51
N LEU A 40 1.39 7.41 22.30
CA LEU A 40 0.63 7.64 21.08
C LEU A 40 0.37 9.14 20.86
N THR A 41 0.07 9.88 21.93
CA THR A 41 -0.09 11.34 21.86
C THR A 41 1.20 12.02 21.38
N ALA A 42 2.35 11.61 21.91
CA ALA A 42 3.65 12.12 21.51
C ALA A 42 3.94 11.82 20.03
N THR A 43 3.67 10.58 19.59
CA THR A 43 3.82 10.17 18.18
C THR A 43 2.91 10.98 17.24
N ILE A 44 1.63 11.14 17.58
CA ILE A 44 0.69 11.97 16.80
C ILE A 44 1.18 13.41 16.72
N SER A 45 1.68 13.95 17.83
CA SER A 45 2.16 15.33 17.90
C SER A 45 3.40 15.55 17.03
N ASP A 46 4.37 14.63 17.06
CA ASP A 46 5.57 14.71 16.20
C ASP A 46 5.20 14.54 14.72
N ALA A 47 4.37 13.54 14.38
CA ALA A 47 3.92 13.34 13.00
C ALA A 47 3.20 14.58 12.45
N THR A 48 2.29 15.16 13.24
CA THR A 48 1.58 16.40 12.87
C THR A 48 2.55 17.57 12.69
N PHE A 49 3.56 17.68 13.56
CA PHE A 49 4.59 18.71 13.45
C PHE A 49 5.42 18.56 12.18
N GLN A 50 5.88 17.35 11.83
CA GLN A 50 6.65 17.14 10.60
C GLN A 50 5.80 17.40 9.34
N LEU A 51 4.53 16.98 9.33
CA LEU A 51 3.60 17.30 8.25
C LEU A 51 3.40 18.81 8.10
N GLY A 52 3.22 19.53 9.21
CA GLY A 52 3.11 20.99 9.22
C GLY A 52 4.38 21.70 8.71
N ARG A 53 5.58 21.12 8.94
CA ARG A 53 6.83 21.64 8.38
C ARG A 53 6.88 21.51 6.86
N ILE A 54 6.40 20.39 6.31
CA ILE A 54 6.31 20.19 4.86
C ILE A 54 5.31 21.18 4.26
N ASP A 55 4.13 21.30 4.86
CA ASP A 55 3.09 22.25 4.43
C ASP A 55 3.59 23.70 4.48
N GLY A 56 4.36 24.07 5.51
CA GLY A 56 4.93 25.42 5.63
C GLY A 56 5.99 25.77 4.58
N ILE A 57 6.72 24.77 4.06
CA ILE A 57 7.75 24.96 3.02
C ILE A 57 7.12 24.91 1.62
N SER A 58 5.99 24.22 1.45
CA SER A 58 5.38 23.99 0.15
C SER A 58 5.02 25.25 -0.67
N PRO A 59 4.54 26.36 -0.08
CA PRO A 59 4.26 27.59 -0.83
C PRO A 59 5.51 28.36 -1.26
N THR A 60 6.66 28.09 -0.65
CA THR A 60 7.91 28.84 -0.90
C THR A 60 8.85 28.13 -1.88
N VAL A 61 8.51 26.92 -2.31
CA VAL A 61 9.31 26.10 -3.23
C VAL A 61 8.50 25.80 -4.48
N ASP A 62 9.03 26.16 -5.66
CA ASP A 62 8.56 25.59 -6.93
C ASP A 62 8.95 24.10 -6.92
N PHE A 63 8.05 23.25 -6.42
CA PHE A 63 8.23 21.81 -6.52
C PHE A 63 8.27 21.44 -7.99
N SER A 64 9.48 21.19 -8.49
CA SER A 64 9.67 20.72 -9.85
C SER A 64 8.83 19.46 -10.05
N PRO A 65 8.05 19.35 -11.14
CA PRO A 65 7.33 18.12 -11.48
C PRO A 65 8.24 16.88 -11.42
N VAL A 66 9.54 17.06 -11.66
CA VAL A 66 10.55 16.01 -11.52
C VAL A 66 10.61 15.44 -10.09
N LEU A 67 10.62 16.28 -9.06
CA LEU A 67 10.71 15.82 -7.67
C LEU A 67 9.47 15.03 -7.27
N TYR A 68 8.27 15.50 -7.64
CA TYR A 68 7.02 14.77 -7.41
C TYR A 68 7.07 13.39 -8.08
N THR A 69 7.46 13.33 -9.36
CA THR A 69 7.54 12.05 -10.08
C THR A 69 8.60 11.12 -9.51
N SER A 70 9.70 11.63 -8.96
CA SER A 70 10.73 10.81 -8.30
C SER A 70 10.24 10.22 -6.98
N LEU A 71 9.51 11.00 -6.16
CA LEU A 71 8.93 10.51 -4.91
C LEU A 71 7.84 9.47 -5.16
N LEU A 72 6.98 9.70 -6.16
CA LEU A 72 5.96 8.73 -6.57
C LEU A 72 6.58 7.38 -6.97
N ARG A 73 7.69 7.42 -7.72
CA ARG A 73 8.40 6.20 -8.15
C ARG A 73 9.09 5.50 -7.01
N LEU A 74 9.66 6.25 -6.07
CA LEU A 74 10.25 5.67 -4.88
C LEU A 74 9.19 4.89 -4.08
N GLU A 75 8.03 5.51 -3.84
CA GLU A 75 6.91 4.85 -3.16
C GLU A 75 6.43 3.61 -3.93
N ALA A 76 6.37 3.67 -5.26
CA ALA A 76 5.96 2.54 -6.09
C ALA A 76 6.96 1.37 -6.02
N VAL A 77 8.27 1.66 -5.97
CA VAL A 77 9.31 0.64 -5.76
C VAL A 77 9.17 0.03 -4.36
N GLU A 78 9.09 0.85 -3.31
CA GLU A 78 8.94 0.38 -1.93
C GLU A 78 7.66 -0.46 -1.74
N THR A 79 6.55 -0.07 -2.38
CA THR A 79 5.30 -0.83 -2.42
C THR A 79 5.51 -2.21 -3.04
N ALA A 80 6.16 -2.29 -4.20
CA ALA A 80 6.40 -3.56 -4.87
C ALA A 80 7.38 -4.46 -4.07
N GLU A 81 8.40 -3.86 -3.43
CA GLU A 81 9.35 -4.59 -2.57
C GLU A 81 8.70 -5.20 -1.33
N ILE A 82 7.65 -4.57 -0.79
CA ILE A 82 6.85 -5.15 0.31
C ILE A 82 6.20 -6.45 -0.16
N GLU A 83 5.71 -6.49 -1.40
CA GLU A 83 5.10 -7.66 -2.04
C GLU A 83 6.13 -8.66 -2.62
N GLY A 84 7.43 -8.39 -2.42
CA GLY A 84 8.53 -9.29 -2.81
C GLY A 84 9.00 -9.13 -4.26
N ALA A 85 8.72 -8.00 -4.91
CA ALA A 85 9.39 -7.61 -6.13
C ALA A 85 10.88 -7.33 -5.87
N ASP A 86 11.75 -7.76 -6.77
CA ASP A 86 13.18 -7.41 -6.77
C ASP A 86 13.44 -6.40 -7.90
N VAL A 87 13.29 -5.11 -7.58
CA VAL A 87 13.44 -4.00 -8.54
C VAL A 87 14.15 -2.84 -7.87
N GLU A 88 15.19 -2.35 -8.54
CA GLU A 88 15.93 -1.18 -8.12
C GLU A 88 15.43 0.08 -8.86
N MET A 89 15.59 1.25 -8.23
CA MET A 89 15.17 2.52 -8.83
C MET A 89 15.83 2.82 -10.18
N ASP A 90 17.07 2.35 -10.41
CA ASP A 90 17.78 2.54 -11.67
C ASP A 90 17.12 1.78 -12.84
N GLU A 91 16.53 0.62 -12.59
CA GLU A 91 15.77 -0.15 -13.57
C GLU A 91 14.53 0.63 -14.03
N VAL A 92 13.82 1.27 -13.11
CA VAL A 92 12.65 2.13 -13.38
C VAL A 92 13.05 3.32 -14.26
N TYR A 93 14.14 4.02 -13.91
CA TYR A 93 14.62 5.15 -14.74
C TYR A 93 15.12 4.69 -16.12
N ALA A 94 15.77 3.53 -16.18
CA ALA A 94 16.22 2.94 -17.44
C ALA A 94 15.02 2.57 -18.34
N TYR A 95 13.93 2.06 -17.76
CA TYR A 95 12.67 1.81 -18.48
C TYR A 95 12.13 3.08 -19.13
N TYR A 96 11.94 4.16 -18.35
CA TYR A 96 11.42 5.42 -18.90
C TYR A 96 12.34 6.06 -19.94
N THR A 97 13.66 5.87 -19.81
CA THR A 97 14.63 6.36 -20.79
C THR A 97 14.53 5.61 -22.12
N ARG A 98 14.38 4.27 -22.07
CA ARG A 98 14.17 3.43 -23.26
C ARG A 98 12.83 3.73 -23.94
N GLN A 99 11.76 3.86 -23.16
CA GLN A 99 10.42 4.17 -23.66
C GLN A 99 10.41 5.49 -24.44
N LYS A 100 11.05 6.55 -23.90
CA LYS A 100 11.21 7.85 -24.60
C LYS A 100 11.99 7.74 -25.90
N SER A 101 12.91 6.78 -25.99
CA SER A 101 13.74 6.54 -27.18
C SER A 101 13.04 5.64 -28.22
N GLY A 102 11.79 5.22 -27.96
CA GLY A 102 11.02 4.33 -28.85
C GLY A 102 11.50 2.88 -28.84
N SER A 103 12.34 2.47 -27.88
CA SER A 103 12.77 1.09 -27.74
C SER A 103 11.88 0.35 -26.75
N SER A 104 11.00 -0.51 -27.26
CA SER A 104 10.16 -1.38 -26.44
C SER A 104 10.92 -2.67 -26.10
N GLY A 105 11.65 -2.64 -24.99
CA GLY A 105 12.20 -3.85 -24.38
C GLY A 105 11.11 -4.67 -23.67
N ARG A 106 11.41 -5.94 -23.36
CA ARG A 106 10.54 -6.75 -22.50
C ARG A 106 10.58 -6.18 -21.08
N VAL A 107 9.43 -5.93 -20.47
CA VAL A 107 9.29 -5.53 -19.06
C VAL A 107 9.36 -6.81 -18.22
N SER A 108 10.14 -6.80 -17.14
CA SER A 108 10.13 -7.89 -16.16
C SER A 108 8.80 -7.85 -15.39
N ARG A 109 8.42 -8.96 -14.75
CA ARG A 109 7.17 -8.99 -13.99
C ARG A 109 7.24 -8.05 -12.78
N ASP A 110 8.38 -8.02 -12.11
CA ASP A 110 8.65 -7.22 -10.93
C ASP A 110 8.64 -5.73 -11.29
N LEU A 111 9.26 -5.35 -12.41
CA LEU A 111 9.16 -3.98 -12.92
C LEU A 111 7.69 -3.63 -13.29
N GLN A 112 6.91 -4.58 -13.79
CA GLN A 112 5.49 -4.34 -14.07
C GLN A 112 4.70 -4.07 -12.77
N GLU A 113 5.04 -4.72 -11.65
CA GLU A 113 4.43 -4.44 -10.33
C GLU A 113 4.71 -3.00 -9.89
N VAL A 114 5.94 -2.52 -10.07
CA VAL A 114 6.29 -1.11 -9.82
C VAL A 114 5.52 -0.14 -10.73
N LEU A 115 5.44 -0.44 -12.03
CA LEU A 115 4.73 0.42 -12.98
C LEU A 115 3.21 0.46 -12.69
N ASN A 116 2.65 -0.66 -12.25
CA ASN A 116 1.25 -0.74 -11.82
C ASN A 116 1.01 0.07 -10.54
N ALA A 117 1.92 -0.01 -9.56
CA ALA A 117 1.86 0.80 -8.34
C ALA A 117 1.99 2.31 -8.63
N GLU A 118 2.93 2.72 -9.49
CA GLU A 118 3.06 4.12 -9.92
C GLU A 118 1.78 4.62 -10.60
N ARG A 119 1.18 3.79 -11.47
CA ARG A 119 -0.10 4.10 -12.15
C ARG A 119 -1.25 4.21 -11.15
N ALA A 120 -1.42 3.23 -10.24
CA ALA A 120 -2.49 3.22 -9.25
C ALA A 120 -2.40 4.42 -8.29
N LEU A 121 -1.20 4.78 -7.83
CA LEU A 121 -1.00 5.98 -7.01
C LEU A 121 -1.37 7.25 -7.78
N SER A 122 -0.94 7.37 -9.04
CA SER A 122 -1.29 8.52 -9.89
C SER A 122 -2.80 8.64 -10.09
N ASP A 123 -3.45 7.53 -10.45
CA ASP A 123 -4.91 7.47 -10.69
C ASP A 123 -5.68 7.85 -9.42
N GLY A 124 -5.27 7.34 -8.26
CA GLY A 124 -5.86 7.68 -6.96
C GLY A 124 -5.70 9.15 -6.60
N PHE A 125 -4.51 9.72 -6.81
CA PHE A 125 -4.30 11.17 -6.60
C PHE A 125 -5.14 12.03 -7.53
N ASP A 126 -5.27 11.63 -8.79
CA ASP A 126 -6.06 12.37 -9.76
C ASP A 126 -7.56 12.29 -9.46
N ALA A 127 -8.07 11.15 -9.00
CA ALA A 127 -9.45 11.00 -8.54
C ALA A 127 -9.75 11.94 -7.35
N ILE A 128 -8.88 11.94 -6.33
CA ILE A 128 -9.04 12.81 -5.15
C ILE A 128 -8.98 14.29 -5.55
N LYS A 129 -8.04 14.69 -6.42
CA LYS A 129 -7.95 16.07 -6.94
C LYS A 129 -9.20 16.49 -7.71
N GLN A 130 -9.86 15.55 -8.39
CA GLN A 130 -11.11 15.78 -9.10
C GLN A 130 -12.34 15.84 -8.18
N GLY A 131 -12.15 15.62 -6.86
CA GLY A 131 -13.19 15.73 -5.85
C GLY A 131 -13.91 14.42 -5.55
N GLU A 132 -13.38 13.28 -6.02
CA GLU A 132 -13.89 11.97 -5.63
C GLU A 132 -13.53 11.65 -4.17
N SER A 133 -14.46 11.03 -3.45
CA SER A 133 -14.20 10.49 -2.11
C SER A 133 -13.51 9.13 -2.21
N ILE A 134 -12.73 8.76 -1.19
CA ILE A 134 -12.22 7.39 -1.06
C ILE A 134 -13.42 6.45 -0.86
N SER A 135 -13.77 5.70 -1.90
CA SER A 135 -14.91 4.77 -1.95
C SER A 135 -14.45 3.33 -2.21
N VAL A 136 -15.34 2.37 -1.99
CA VAL A 136 -15.06 0.96 -2.32
C VAL A 136 -14.83 0.79 -3.81
N GLU A 137 -15.57 1.51 -4.65
CA GLU A 137 -15.43 1.49 -6.10
C GLU A 137 -14.04 1.99 -6.54
N LEU A 138 -13.55 3.09 -5.93
CA LEU A 138 -12.20 3.58 -6.20
C LEU A 138 -11.15 2.55 -5.78
N LEU A 139 -11.26 2.00 -4.57
CA LEU A 139 -10.32 0.99 -4.08
C LEU A 139 -10.27 -0.24 -4.97
N LYS A 140 -11.42 -0.71 -5.46
CA LYS A 140 -11.52 -1.82 -6.40
C LYS A 140 -10.84 -1.50 -7.73
N SER A 141 -11.11 -0.32 -8.30
CA SER A 141 -10.46 0.11 -9.54
C SER A 141 -8.93 0.20 -9.40
N LEU A 142 -8.44 0.74 -8.28
CA LEU A 142 -7.00 0.79 -8.03
C LEU A 142 -6.40 -0.61 -7.86
N HIS A 143 -7.12 -1.52 -7.21
CA HIS A 143 -6.72 -2.92 -7.08
C HIS A 143 -6.66 -3.64 -8.45
N GLU A 144 -7.57 -3.35 -9.38
CA GLU A 144 -7.46 -3.84 -10.77
C GLU A 144 -6.17 -3.36 -11.42
N THR A 145 -5.89 -2.06 -11.30
CA THR A 145 -4.67 -1.43 -11.82
C THR A 145 -3.40 -2.06 -11.26
N LEU A 146 -3.38 -2.34 -9.95
CA LEU A 146 -2.25 -2.96 -9.24
C LEU A 146 -1.94 -4.36 -9.75
N LEU A 147 -2.97 -5.19 -9.95
CA LEU A 147 -2.80 -6.61 -10.28
C LEU A 147 -2.79 -6.91 -11.80
N ASP A 148 -2.85 -5.90 -12.64
CA ASP A 148 -2.86 -6.03 -14.10
C ASP A 148 -1.58 -6.68 -14.63
N GLY A 149 -1.66 -7.94 -15.08
CA GLY A 149 -0.57 -8.64 -15.76
C GLY A 149 0.60 -9.06 -14.84
N VAL A 150 0.42 -9.04 -13.53
CA VAL A 150 1.47 -9.35 -12.53
C VAL A 150 1.13 -10.61 -11.72
N ARG A 151 1.96 -10.91 -10.71
CA ARG A 151 1.69 -12.02 -9.79
C ARG A 151 0.39 -11.72 -9.04
N ASN A 152 -0.50 -12.70 -8.97
CA ASN A 152 -1.69 -12.60 -8.16
C ASN A 152 -1.91 -13.95 -7.47
N GLU A 153 -1.77 -13.97 -6.15
CA GLU A 153 -2.09 -15.16 -5.32
C GLU A 153 -3.60 -15.32 -5.13
N GLY A 154 -4.39 -14.31 -5.50
CA GLY A 154 -5.83 -14.42 -5.63
C GLY A 154 -6.28 -14.67 -7.06
N ASP A 155 -7.39 -15.39 -7.19
CA ASP A 155 -8.04 -15.58 -8.48
C ASP A 155 -9.04 -14.45 -8.80
N VAL A 156 -9.09 -13.42 -7.94
CA VAL A 156 -10.05 -12.32 -7.99
C VAL A 156 -9.30 -10.99 -8.09
N VAL A 157 -9.66 -10.18 -9.10
CA VAL A 157 -9.07 -8.86 -9.36
C VAL A 157 -10.21 -7.85 -9.35
N GLY A 158 -10.05 -6.77 -8.57
CA GLY A 158 -11.04 -5.68 -8.48
C GLY A 158 -12.25 -6.00 -7.62
N GLU A 159 -12.26 -7.15 -6.95
CA GLU A 159 -13.39 -7.63 -6.17
C GLU A 159 -12.93 -8.24 -4.86
N TRP A 160 -13.85 -8.28 -3.88
CA TRP A 160 -13.57 -8.94 -2.61
C TRP A 160 -13.59 -10.45 -2.84
N ARG A 161 -12.64 -11.15 -2.21
CA ARG A 161 -12.64 -12.61 -2.17
C ARG A 161 -13.82 -13.09 -1.33
N ASP A 162 -14.43 -14.19 -1.75
CA ASP A 162 -15.50 -14.91 -1.05
C ASP A 162 -14.99 -16.16 -0.32
N ASP A 163 -13.69 -16.45 -0.44
CA ASP A 163 -12.99 -17.54 0.25
C ASP A 163 -12.00 -17.04 1.31
N ASP A 164 -11.66 -17.91 2.25
CA ASP A 164 -10.69 -17.65 3.31
C ASP A 164 -9.29 -17.35 2.75
N VAL A 165 -8.62 -16.34 3.34
CA VAL A 165 -7.27 -15.93 2.96
C VAL A 165 -6.30 -16.19 4.10
N HIS A 166 -5.14 -16.74 3.77
CA HIS A 166 -4.03 -16.86 4.71
C HIS A 166 -3.19 -15.59 4.71
N ILE A 167 -3.11 -14.90 5.84
CA ILE A 167 -2.24 -13.73 6.02
C ILE A 167 -0.86 -14.21 6.48
N GLN A 168 0.15 -14.07 5.62
CA GLN A 168 1.53 -14.38 5.97
C GLN A 168 2.15 -13.20 6.73
N TYR A 169 2.89 -13.48 7.80
CA TYR A 169 3.72 -12.46 8.45
C TYR A 169 5.01 -12.28 7.67
N ILE A 170 5.17 -11.15 6.99
CA ILE A 170 6.45 -10.74 6.40
C ILE A 170 7.34 -10.23 7.53
N THR A 171 8.11 -11.12 8.17
CA THR A 171 9.23 -10.68 8.99
C THR A 171 10.36 -10.26 8.06
N LYS A 172 10.45 -8.98 7.66
CA LYS A 172 11.73 -8.48 7.14
C LYS A 172 12.74 -8.60 8.30
N PRO A 173 13.89 -9.29 8.15
CA PRO A 173 14.92 -9.22 9.16
C PRO A 173 15.36 -7.76 9.25
N VAL A 174 15.20 -7.16 10.43
CA VAL A 174 15.85 -5.89 10.73
C VAL A 174 17.34 -6.21 10.81
N SER A 175 18.06 -5.97 9.72
CA SER A 175 19.53 -6.04 9.65
C SER A 175 20.16 -4.81 10.26
#